data_AF-W0GS39-F1
#
_entry.id   AF-W0GS39-F1
#
_cell.length_a   1.000
_cell.length_b   1.000
_cell.length_c   1.000
_cell.angle_alpha   90.00
_cell.angle_beta   90.00
_cell.angle_gamma   90.00
#
_symmetry.space_group_name_H-M   'P 1'
#
loop_
_entity.id
_entity.type
_entity.pdbx_description
1 polymer ?
#
loop_
_entity_poly.entity_id
_entity_poly.type
_entity_poly.pdbx_seq_one_letter_code
_entity_poly.pdbx_strand_id
1 'polypeptide(L)' 'MKSIDEHIQKDQSEIEAAKAAGDEAKVRHLTDELKSLEEYKEHHPDDSHDPTSLELHCEANPDADECRVYDD' A
#
# COMPACT_ATOMS: atom_id res chain seq x y z
N MET A 1 9.10 -2.93 4.73
CA MET A 1 9.64 -4.26 4.38
C MET A 1 10.85 -4.06 3.47
N LYS A 2 11.37 -5.11 2.81
CA LYS A 2 12.38 -4.93 1.76
C LYS A 2 11.78 -4.91 0.36
N SER A 3 10.60 -5.51 0.17
CA SER A 3 9.86 -5.51 -1.09
C SER A 3 8.35 -5.39 -0.89
N ILE A 4 7.64 -4.97 -1.94
CA ILE A 4 6.17 -4.90 -1.96
C ILE A 4 5.52 -6.27 -1.73
N ASP A 5 6.12 -7.34 -2.23
CA ASP A 5 5.63 -8.70 -2.02
C ASP A 5 5.70 -9.14 -0.55
N GLU A 6 6.80 -8.81 0.13
CA GLU A 6 6.93 -9.05 1.57
C GLU A 6 5.91 -8.23 2.37
N HIS A 7 5.60 -7.02 1.92
CA HIS A 7 4.59 -6.17 2.55
C HIS A 7 3.19 -6.79 2.44
N ILE A 8 2.75 -7.07 1.21
CA ILE A 8 1.46 -7.69 0.90
C ILE A 8 1.25 -8.97 1.71
N GLN A 9 2.25 -9.86 1.74
CA GLN A 9 2.14 -11.12 2.49
C GLN A 9 2.00 -10.91 4.00
N LYS A 10 2.71 -9.92 4.55
CA LYS A 10 2.60 -9.58 5.97
C LYS A 10 1.23 -9.00 6.28
N ASP A 11 0.70 -8.10 5.46
CA ASP A 11 -0.61 -7.49 5.70
C ASP A 11 -1.73 -8.52 5.61
N GLN A 12 -1.69 -9.42 4.62
CA GLN A 12 -2.60 -10.56 4.55
C GLN A 12 -2.57 -11.40 5.84
N SER A 13 -1.39 -11.68 6.38
CA SER A 13 -1.23 -12.43 7.63
C SER A 13 -1.74 -11.65 8.85
N GLU A 14 -1.49 -10.34 8.90
CA GLU A 14 -1.94 -9.47 10.00
C GLU A 14 -3.44 -9.23 9.97
N ILE A 15 -4.06 -9.18 8.80
CA ILE A 15 -5.52 -9.11 8.63
C ILE A 15 -6.17 -10.34 9.27
N GLU A 16 -5.67 -11.55 8.98
CA GLU A 16 -6.22 -12.78 9.57
C GLU A 16 -6.03 -12.82 11.09
N ALA A 17 -4.87 -12.37 11.59
CA ALA A 17 -4.63 -12.25 13.03
C ALA A 17 -5.57 -11.21 13.69
N ALA A 18 -5.79 -10.06 13.05
CA ALA A 18 -6.69 -9.01 13.53
C ALA A 18 -8.15 -9.47 13.54
N LYS A 19 -8.61 -10.18 12.50
CA LYS A 19 -9.93 -10.83 12.48
C LYS A 19 -10.10 -11.81 13.63
N ALA A 20 -9.11 -12.66 13.87
CA ALA A 20 -9.15 -13.62 14.99
C ALA A 20 -9.19 -12.94 16.36
N ALA A 21 -8.57 -11.76 16.50
CA ALA A 21 -8.59 -10.95 17.71
C ALA A 21 -9.84 -10.06 17.85
N GLY A 22 -10.68 -9.96 16.81
CA GLY A 22 -11.83 -9.04 16.77
C GLY A 22 -11.44 -7.56 16.66
N ASP A 23 -10.25 -7.25 16.15
CA ASP A 23 -9.77 -5.88 15.95
C ASP A 23 -10.22 -5.31 14.60
N GLU A 24 -11.49 -4.95 14.53
CA GLU A 24 -12.13 -4.42 13.31
C GLU A 24 -11.47 -3.13 12.79
N ALA A 25 -10.87 -2.32 13.67
CA ALA A 25 -10.19 -1.10 13.26
C ALA A 25 -8.91 -1.45 12.50
N LYS A 26 -8.12 -2.40 13.02
CA LYS A 26 -6.92 -2.87 12.35
C LYS A 26 -7.23 -3.62 11.04
N VAL A 27 -8.30 -4.42 11.01
CA VAL A 27 -8.74 -5.10 9.77
C VAL A 27 -9.03 -4.09 8.66
N ARG A 28 -9.81 -3.02 8.95
CA ARG A 28 -10.10 -1.99 7.95
C ARG A 28 -8.84 -1.31 7.45
N HIS A 29 -7.98 -0.84 8.37
CA HIS A 29 -6.74 -0.17 8.01
C HIS A 29 -5.85 -1.00 7.09
N LEU A 30 -5.58 -2.25 7.47
CA LEU A 30 -4.73 -3.14 6.67
C LEU A 30 -5.38 -3.56 5.35
N THR A 31 -6.71 -3.64 5.29
CA THR A 31 -7.41 -3.95 4.02
C THR A 31 -7.27 -2.81 3.02
N ASP A 32 -7.39 -1.56 3.49
CA ASP A 32 -7.20 -0.37 2.65
C ASP A 32 -5.74 -0.23 2.19
N GLU A 33 -4.78 -0.52 3.06
CA GLU A 33 -3.35 -0.56 2.73
C GLU A 33 -3.03 -1.66 1.70
N LEU A 34 -3.50 -2.89 1.94
CA LEU A 34 -3.31 -4.01 1.03
C LEU A 34 -3.84 -3.70 -0.37
N LYS A 35 -5.02 -3.08 -0.47
CA LYS A 35 -5.57 -2.63 -1.76
C LYS A 35 -4.63 -1.64 -2.46
N SER A 36 -4.10 -0.68 -1.71
CA SER A 36 -3.21 0.35 -2.27
C SER A 36 -1.89 -0.25 -2.77
N LEU A 37 -1.35 -1.24 -2.04
CA LEU A 37 -0.15 -1.98 -2.43
C LEU A 37 -0.40 -2.84 -3.69
N GLU A 38 -1.55 -3.51 -3.78
CA GLU A 38 -1.91 -4.30 -4.96
C GLU A 38 -2.07 -3.42 -6.21
N GLU A 39 -2.74 -2.27 -6.10
CA GLU A 39 -2.88 -1.28 -7.18
C GLU A 39 -1.52 -0.72 -7.61
N TYR A 40 -0.66 -0.34 -6.66
CA TYR A 40 0.70 0.12 -6.97
C TYR A 40 1.50 -0.96 -7.71
N LYS A 41 1.46 -2.20 -7.24
CA LYS A 41 2.16 -3.31 -7.92
C LYS A 41 1.66 -3.55 -9.34
N GLU A 42 0.36 -3.41 -9.59
CA GLU A 42 -0.22 -3.54 -10.92
C GLU A 42 0.30 -2.46 -11.89
N HIS A 43 0.40 -1.22 -11.42
CA HIS A 43 0.89 -0.10 -12.22
C HIS A 43 2.42 -0.08 -12.37
N HIS A 44 3.15 -0.67 -11.43
CA HIS A 44 4.62 -0.72 -11.39
C HIS A 44 5.17 -2.17 -11.43
N PRO A 45 4.89 -2.97 -12.48
CA PRO A 45 5.18 -4.41 -12.50
C PRO A 45 6.68 -4.76 -12.50
N ASP A 46 7.54 -3.85 -12.93
CA ASP A 46 9.00 -4.00 -12.92
C ASP A 46 9.63 -3.45 -11.63
N ASP A 47 8.83 -2.85 -10.75
CA ASP A 47 9.28 -2.35 -9.45
C ASP A 47 8.93 -3.35 -8.34
N SER A 48 9.94 -3.68 -7.54
CA SER A 48 9.81 -4.63 -6.44
C SER A 48 10.07 -3.99 -5.08
N HIS A 49 10.43 -2.70 -5.02
CA HIS A 49 10.63 -2.04 -3.73
C HIS A 49 9.30 -1.93 -2.98
N ASP A 50 9.37 -1.77 -1.66
CA ASP A 50 8.21 -1.50 -0.83
C ASP A 50 7.87 0.00 -0.87
N PRO A 51 6.74 0.42 -1.47
CA PRO A 51 6.44 1.82 -1.68
C PRO A 51 6.24 2.53 -0.35
N THR A 52 6.71 3.77 -0.29
CA THR A 52 6.47 4.66 0.83
C THR A 52 5.01 5.12 0.85
N SER A 53 4.55 5.61 2.01
CA SER A 53 3.21 6.19 2.11
C SER A 53 2.98 7.37 1.17
N LEU A 54 4.05 8.11 0.81
CA LEU A 54 3.93 9.20 -0.16
C LEU A 54 3.74 8.67 -1.58
N GLU A 55 4.45 7.62 -1.98
CA GLU A 55 4.28 6.98 -3.28
C GLU A 55 2.87 6.43 -3.45
N LEU A 56 2.36 5.70 -2.45
CA LEU A 56 0.97 5.23 -2.45
C LEU A 56 -0.04 6.39 -2.47
N HIS A 57 0.23 7.48 -1.75
CA HIS A 57 -0.63 8.66 -1.76
C HIS A 57 -0.68 9.32 -3.14
N CYS A 58 0.48 9.50 -3.78
CA CYS A 58 0.59 10.13 -5.09
C CYS A 58 0.04 9.25 -6.21
N GLU A 59 0.11 7.93 -6.08
CA GLU A 59 -0.56 6.98 -6.97
C GLU A 59 -2.09 7.21 -6.96
N ALA A 60 -2.68 7.35 -5.78
CA ALA A 60 -4.11 7.58 -5.63
C ALA A 60 -4.53 9.05 -5.86
N ASN A 61 -3.61 10.01 -5.74
CA ASN A 61 -3.89 11.45 -5.77
C ASN A 61 -2.80 12.21 -6.57
N PRO A 62 -2.66 11.97 -7.88
CA PRO A 62 -1.58 12.54 -8.68
C PRO A 62 -1.60 14.08 -8.74
N ASP A 63 -2.78 14.70 -8.57
CA ASP A 63 -2.96 16.16 -8.61
C ASP A 63 -2.67 16.87 -7.27
N ALA A 64 -2.41 16.11 -6.19
CA ALA A 64 -2.05 16.65 -4.88
C ALA A 64 -0.78 17.51 -4.98
N ASP A 65 -0.68 18.58 -4.20
CA ASP A 65 0.41 19.55 -4.33
C ASP A 65 1.79 18.91 -4.11
N GLU A 66 1.88 17.92 -3.22
CA GLU A 66 3.08 17.13 -2.93
C GLU A 66 3.46 16.13 -4.03
N CYS A 67 2.56 15.87 -4.98
CA CYS A 67 2.69 14.85 -6.01
C CYS A 67 2.90 15.43 -7.42
N ARG A 68 2.77 16.76 -7.59
CA ARG A 68 2.99 17.42 -8.88
C ARG A 68 4.45 17.35 -9.29
N VAL A 69 4.70 16.63 -10.37
CA VAL A 69 5.97 16.66 -11.11
C VAL A 69 5.82 17.64 -12.27
N TYR A 70 6.71 18.63 -12.35
CA TYR A 70 6.73 19.59 -13.44
C TYR A 70 7.79 19.15 -14.45
N ASP A 71 7.38 18.95 -15.70
CA ASP A 71 8.32 18.72 -16.80
C ASP A 71 9.03 20.05 -17.13
N ASP A 72 10.37 20.05 -17.07
CA ASP A 72 11.24 21.20 -17.41
C ASP A 72 11.23 21.55 -18.91
#